data_AF-Q382L9-F1
#
_entry.id   AF-Q382L9-F1
#
_cell.length_a   1.000
_cell.length_b   1.000
_cell.length_c   1.000
_cell.angle_alpha   90.00
_cell.angle_beta   90.00
_cell.angle_gamma   90.00
#
_symmetry.space_group_name_H-M   'P 1'
#
loop_
_entity.id
_entity.type
_entity.pdbx_description
1 polymer ?
#
loop_
_entity_poly.entity_id
_entity_poly.type
_entity_poly.pdbx_seq_one_letter_code
_entity_poly.pdbx_strand_id
1 'polypeptide(L)'
;MNRRVPMSIALDCEFVKTKGRVIVSSIAFVPFASFKAPLRQTHSVGHARSGTGVAKAQAHAEQSARPCMITSGGSTILSLDPTEVMRHADVLPCGHCLMPLLQGETAVGSKQSLTAVEPHPSTTGKEKLPRNYEKMLRIVRSEAGLETLCPHSIPNIRRLDKTWLRALHVAAVNSAEFRDASAHLDHLRTYGNGGRQRWAISFLMKQHPQVLQDLLRKNFTTDDAWCQWLSACGDTVESELQRVAQEHRRISSAQSERKAHSKPGDHPLDSCGVQYKECKSLEELPRELSRTWSALISARAHVGGVKFYTYGNMDAKAIKNSLQLCGATANQAAKPPEGTGKGNYHPNEEEEVGCNLLKSPHEAKVVDLTRHPLFAASGFCISSRKAPPLTDALKKAAAVDVSARLLLESNSSHDPLWDAKALACVAVACGVVPFSNPPVQ
;
A
#
# COMPACT_ATOMS: atom_id res chain seq x y z
N MET A 1 -18.06 36.61 -0.93
CA MET A 1 -16.66 36.19 -1.19
C MET A 1 -16.67 34.75 -1.67
N ASN A 2 -16.39 34.51 -2.96
CA ASN A 2 -16.23 33.15 -3.51
C ASN A 2 -14.96 32.53 -2.90
N ARG A 3 -15.08 31.81 -1.78
CA ARG A 3 -13.99 31.01 -1.26
C ARG A 3 -13.69 29.93 -2.28
N ARG A 4 -12.53 30.02 -2.94
CA ARG A 4 -12.07 29.01 -3.89
C ARG A 4 -11.86 27.70 -3.12
N VAL A 5 -12.57 26.65 -3.53
CA VAL A 5 -12.54 25.34 -2.87
C VAL A 5 -11.25 24.64 -3.28
N PRO A 6 -10.41 24.20 -2.31
CA PRO A 6 -9.16 23.51 -2.64
C PRO A 6 -9.44 22.20 -3.37
N MET A 7 -8.57 21.86 -4.31
CA MET A 7 -8.60 20.56 -4.98
C MET A 7 -8.24 19.46 -3.96
N SER A 8 -8.98 18.36 -4.00
CA SER A 8 -8.73 17.20 -3.14
C SER A 8 -8.15 16.07 -3.98
N ILE A 9 -7.07 15.46 -3.50
CA ILE A 9 -6.38 14.35 -4.15
C ILE A 9 -6.27 13.23 -3.14
N ALA A 10 -6.75 12.06 -3.51
CA ALA A 10 -6.57 10.84 -2.74
C ALA A 10 -5.24 10.21 -3.16
N LEU A 11 -4.50 9.76 -2.17
CA LEU A 11 -3.21 9.11 -2.32
C LEU A 11 -3.26 7.76 -1.63
N ASP A 12 -2.74 6.75 -2.30
CA ASP A 12 -2.44 5.47 -1.69
C ASP A 12 -1.08 4.98 -2.19
N CYS A 13 -0.36 4.27 -1.31
CA CYS A 13 1.02 3.86 -1.53
C CYS A 13 1.20 2.39 -1.21
N GLU A 14 1.89 1.69 -2.11
CA GLU A 14 2.51 0.39 -1.79
C GLU A 14 3.96 0.60 -1.36
N PHE A 15 4.44 -0.22 -0.41
CA PHE A 15 5.73 0.02 0.22
C PHE A 15 6.77 -1.06 -0.08
N VAL A 16 8.02 -0.62 -0.15
CA VAL A 16 9.18 -1.50 -0.02
C VAL A 16 9.90 -1.22 1.30
N LYS A 17 10.25 -2.30 1.99
CA LYS A 17 10.98 -2.32 3.25
C LYS A 17 12.45 -2.57 2.93
N THR A 18 13.31 -1.58 3.11
CA THR A 18 14.72 -1.66 2.72
C THR A 18 15.63 -0.94 3.71
N LYS A 19 16.71 -1.60 4.13
CA LYS A 19 17.75 -1.02 5.01
C LYS A 19 17.17 -0.37 6.28
N GLY A 20 16.17 -1.01 6.88
CA GLY A 20 15.49 -0.53 8.07
C GLY A 20 14.52 0.64 7.86
N ARG A 21 14.24 1.00 6.61
CA ARG A 21 13.31 2.07 6.24
C ARG A 21 12.12 1.50 5.47
N VAL A 22 10.99 2.19 5.59
CA VAL A 22 9.81 1.95 4.75
C VAL A 22 9.73 3.12 3.77
N ILE A 23 9.80 2.80 2.48
CA ILE A 23 9.73 3.78 1.39
C ILE A 23 8.62 3.37 0.41
N VAL A 24 8.20 4.33 -0.41
CA VAL A 24 7.20 4.12 -1.46
C VAL A 24 7.83 3.25 -2.54
N SER A 25 7.09 2.24 -2.97
CA SER A 25 7.37 1.44 -4.16
C SER A 25 6.42 1.79 -5.31
N SER A 26 5.17 2.08 -4.99
CA SER A 26 4.19 2.60 -5.94
C SER A 26 3.26 3.59 -5.24
N ILE A 27 2.80 4.60 -5.95
CA ILE A 27 1.87 5.63 -5.45
C ILE A 27 0.89 6.03 -6.54
N ALA A 28 -0.38 6.15 -6.18
CA ALA A 28 -1.42 6.70 -7.05
C ALA A 28 -1.89 8.06 -6.54
N PHE A 29 -2.09 8.99 -7.47
CA PHE A 29 -2.70 10.30 -7.28
C PHE A 29 -4.05 10.30 -7.98
N VAL A 30 -5.12 10.37 -7.21
CA VAL A 30 -6.49 10.41 -7.75
C VAL A 30 -7.12 11.75 -7.37
N PRO A 31 -7.08 12.74 -8.28
CA PRO A 31 -7.92 13.92 -8.21
C PRO A 31 -9.39 13.57 -8.04
N PHE A 32 -10.08 14.20 -7.09
CA PHE A 32 -11.51 14.04 -6.95
C PHE A 32 -12.22 15.32 -6.52
N ALA A 33 -13.47 15.48 -6.97
CA ALA A 33 -14.35 16.55 -6.53
C ALA A 33 -15.75 16.00 -6.32
N SER A 34 -16.42 16.47 -5.28
CA SER A 34 -17.81 16.12 -5.05
C SER A 34 -18.71 17.09 -5.78
N PHE A 35 -19.38 16.61 -6.83
CA PHE A 35 -20.42 17.35 -7.55
C PHE A 35 -21.80 16.98 -7.01
N LYS A 36 -22.63 17.99 -6.74
CA LYS A 36 -24.09 17.77 -6.75
C LYS A 36 -24.52 17.72 -8.20
N ALA A 37 -24.61 16.53 -8.79
CA ALA A 37 -25.39 16.39 -10.01
C ALA A 37 -26.82 16.85 -9.68
N PRO A 38 -27.42 17.79 -10.43
CA PRO A 38 -28.85 18.00 -10.32
C PRO A 38 -29.50 16.66 -10.64
N LEU A 39 -30.21 16.08 -9.68
CA LEU A 39 -31.15 15.00 -9.96
C LEU A 39 -32.06 15.57 -11.04
N ARG A 40 -31.82 15.25 -12.31
CA ARG A 40 -32.87 15.37 -13.31
C ARG A 40 -33.91 14.40 -12.79
N GLN A 41 -34.92 14.93 -12.11
CA GLN A 41 -36.17 14.23 -11.85
C GLN A 41 -36.57 13.68 -13.21
N THR A 42 -36.34 12.39 -13.42
CA THR A 42 -37.02 11.65 -14.46
C THR A 42 -38.48 11.85 -14.11
N HIS A 43 -39.15 12.69 -14.89
CA HIS A 43 -40.57 12.95 -14.76
C HIS A 43 -41.24 11.57 -14.82
N SER A 44 -41.61 11.06 -13.65
CA SER A 44 -42.52 9.94 -13.55
C SER A 44 -43.80 10.44 -14.20
N VAL A 45 -44.08 9.91 -15.38
CA VAL A 45 -45.31 10.15 -16.12
C VAL A 45 -46.43 9.63 -15.23
N GLY A 46 -47.05 10.56 -14.49
CA GLY A 46 -48.18 10.28 -13.63
C GLY A 46 -49.36 9.80 -14.45
N HIS A 47 -49.53 8.48 -14.53
CA HIS A 47 -50.82 7.87 -14.77
C HIS A 47 -51.60 7.86 -13.46
N ALA A 48 -52.56 8.79 -13.38
CA ALA A 48 -53.58 8.80 -12.36
C ALA A 48 -54.40 7.50 -12.43
N ARG A 49 -54.27 6.63 -11.43
CA ARG A 49 -55.32 5.68 -11.10
C ARG A 49 -55.48 5.62 -9.58
N SER A 50 -56.54 6.28 -9.15
CA SER A 50 -57.09 6.27 -7.80
C SER A 50 -57.37 4.82 -7.38
N GLY A 51 -56.70 4.37 -6.33
CA GLY A 51 -56.90 3.07 -5.71
C GLY A 51 -56.67 3.21 -4.22
N THR A 52 -57.75 3.51 -3.50
CA THR A 52 -57.82 3.52 -2.04
C THR A 52 -57.52 2.12 -1.50
N GLY A 53 -56.31 1.92 -0.98
CA GLY A 53 -55.88 0.66 -0.38
C GLY A 53 -55.01 0.95 0.84
N VAL A 54 -55.64 0.93 2.00
CA VAL A 54 -55.01 1.11 3.32
C VAL A 54 -54.07 -0.07 3.57
N ALA A 55 -52.76 0.12 3.49
CA ALA A 55 -51.79 -0.83 4.01
C ALA A 55 -50.53 -0.12 4.51
N LYS A 56 -50.42 -0.06 5.84
CA LYS A 56 -49.19 0.15 6.59
C LYS A 56 -48.13 -0.86 6.14
N ALA A 57 -46.95 -0.40 5.75
CA ALA A 57 -45.65 -0.91 6.20
C ALA A 57 -44.52 -0.34 5.35
N GLN A 58 -43.44 0.05 6.03
CA GLN A 58 -42.08 0.20 5.50
C GLN A 58 -41.90 1.21 4.36
N ALA A 59 -41.97 2.48 4.74
CA ALA A 59 -41.17 3.52 4.11
C ALA A 59 -39.68 3.22 4.37
N HIS A 60 -39.12 2.27 3.63
CA HIS A 60 -37.69 2.22 3.41
C HIS A 60 -37.35 3.49 2.65
N ALA A 61 -36.75 4.44 3.36
CA ALA A 61 -36.15 5.61 2.77
C ALA A 61 -35.05 5.14 1.82
N GLU A 62 -35.42 4.87 0.56
CA GLU A 62 -34.50 4.94 -0.57
C GLU A 62 -34.03 6.39 -0.66
N GLN A 63 -33.10 6.74 0.24
CA GLN A 63 -32.32 7.96 0.08
C GLN A 63 -31.59 7.78 -1.24
N SER A 64 -32.12 8.43 -2.29
CA SER A 64 -31.55 8.48 -3.63
C SER A 64 -30.03 8.58 -3.53
N ALA A 65 -29.33 7.49 -3.85
CA ALA A 65 -27.89 7.41 -3.78
C ALA A 65 -27.31 8.56 -4.61
N ARG A 66 -26.36 9.31 -4.04
CA ARG A 66 -25.78 10.47 -4.70
C ARG A 66 -24.58 9.99 -5.52
N PRO A 67 -24.53 10.24 -6.84
CA PRO A 67 -23.33 9.91 -7.60
C PRO A 67 -22.20 10.85 -7.20
N CYS A 68 -21.11 10.32 -6.66
CA CYS A 68 -19.83 11.02 -6.60
C CYS A 68 -19.09 10.81 -7.91
N MET A 69 -18.81 11.87 -8.66
CA MET A 69 -17.86 11.79 -9.77
C MET A 69 -16.45 11.85 -9.21
N ILE A 70 -15.78 10.69 -9.12
CA ILE A 70 -14.41 10.58 -8.62
C ILE A 70 -13.44 11.40 -9.49
N THR A 71 -13.77 11.75 -10.72
CA THR A 71 -12.77 12.16 -11.71
C THR A 71 -12.93 13.61 -12.14
N SER A 72 -12.23 14.52 -11.47
CA SER A 72 -11.95 15.86 -12.02
C SER A 72 -10.44 16.02 -12.17
N GLY A 73 -9.85 15.19 -13.02
CA GLY A 73 -8.43 15.22 -13.34
C GLY A 73 -7.87 13.82 -13.56
N GLY A 74 -7.01 13.69 -14.58
CA GLY A 74 -6.34 12.42 -14.86
C GLY A 74 -5.60 11.90 -13.64
N SER A 75 -5.80 10.62 -13.30
CA SER A 75 -5.06 9.99 -12.21
C SER A 75 -3.60 9.81 -12.63
N THR A 76 -2.66 9.87 -11.70
CA THR A 76 -1.25 9.62 -11.99
C THR A 76 -0.76 8.48 -11.12
N ILE A 77 -0.02 7.53 -11.68
CA ILE A 77 0.59 6.42 -10.96
C ILE A 77 2.08 6.49 -11.21
N LEU A 78 2.86 6.48 -10.12
CA LEU A 78 4.31 6.32 -10.17
C LEU A 78 4.64 4.99 -9.51
N SER A 79 5.36 4.11 -10.19
CA SER A 79 5.77 2.81 -9.64
C SER A 79 7.23 2.55 -9.94
N LEU A 80 7.95 1.96 -8.99
CA LEU A 80 9.23 1.32 -9.28
C LEU A 80 9.01 0.11 -10.17
N ASP A 81 9.99 -0.15 -11.03
CA ASP A 81 10.09 -1.40 -11.77
C ASP A 81 10.04 -2.60 -10.79
N PRO A 82 9.26 -3.65 -11.06
CA PRO A 82 9.18 -4.84 -10.20
C PRO A 82 10.54 -5.44 -9.84
N THR A 83 11.48 -5.46 -10.79
CA THR A 83 12.85 -5.97 -10.57
C THR A 83 13.59 -5.11 -9.55
N GLU A 84 13.43 -3.79 -9.63
CA GLU A 84 14.02 -2.84 -8.70
C GLU A 84 13.41 -2.98 -7.29
N VAL A 85 12.09 -3.17 -7.19
CA VAL A 85 11.44 -3.48 -5.92
C VAL A 85 12.05 -4.74 -5.30
N MET A 86 12.14 -5.82 -6.07
CA MET A 86 12.70 -7.10 -5.60
C MET A 86 14.19 -7.02 -5.28
N ARG A 87 14.95 -6.16 -5.98
CA ARG A 87 16.37 -5.89 -5.70
C ARG A 87 16.59 -5.20 -4.35
N HIS A 88 15.62 -4.41 -3.89
CA HIS A 88 15.74 -3.60 -2.68
C HIS A 88 14.89 -4.08 -1.49
N ALA A 89 13.94 -5.00 -1.67
CA ALA A 89 13.09 -5.48 -0.59
C ALA A 89 13.83 -6.41 0.38
N ASP A 90 14.03 -6.03 1.65
CA ASP A 90 14.58 -6.92 2.69
C ASP A 90 13.59 -8.05 3.05
N VAL A 91 12.30 -7.72 3.09
CA VAL A 91 11.17 -8.66 3.20
C VAL A 91 10.29 -8.51 1.98
N LEU A 92 9.67 -9.59 1.53
CA LEU A 92 8.84 -9.60 0.34
C LEU A 92 7.68 -8.57 0.47
N PRO A 93 7.49 -7.68 -0.53
CA PRO A 93 6.30 -6.84 -0.60
C PRO A 93 5.06 -7.68 -0.88
N CYS A 94 3.88 -7.07 -0.89
CA CYS A 94 2.63 -7.73 -1.29
C CYS A 94 2.30 -9.02 -0.54
N GLY A 95 2.73 -9.17 0.72
CA GLY A 95 2.60 -10.45 1.45
C GLY A 95 1.21 -11.11 1.46
N HIS A 96 0.13 -10.38 1.18
CA HIS A 96 -1.20 -10.97 0.98
C HIS A 96 -1.20 -12.06 -0.11
N CYS A 97 -0.39 -11.94 -1.17
CA CYS A 97 -0.30 -12.93 -2.24
C CYS A 97 0.40 -14.23 -1.80
N LEU A 98 1.09 -14.20 -0.65
CA LEU A 98 1.70 -15.37 -0.03
C LEU A 98 0.70 -16.19 0.80
N MET A 99 -0.52 -15.69 1.02
CA MET A 99 -1.51 -16.40 1.84
C MET A 99 -1.80 -17.84 1.35
N PRO A 100 -1.96 -18.11 0.04
CA PRO A 100 -2.12 -19.48 -0.44
C PRO A 100 -0.91 -20.37 -0.13
N LEU A 101 0.32 -19.85 -0.21
CA LEU A 101 1.53 -20.60 0.13
C LEU A 101 1.70 -20.83 1.63
N LEU A 102 1.18 -19.93 2.46
CA LEU A 102 1.16 -20.06 3.92
C LEU A 102 0.06 -21.01 4.40
N GLN A 103 -1.06 -21.10 3.67
CA GLN A 103 -2.21 -21.94 4.01
C GLN A 103 -2.17 -23.32 3.37
N GLY A 104 -1.44 -23.48 2.28
CA GLY A 104 -1.33 -24.74 1.57
C GLY A 104 -0.74 -25.83 2.46
N GLU A 105 -1.28 -27.05 2.35
CA GLU A 105 -0.56 -28.24 2.79
C GLU A 105 0.71 -28.29 1.93
N THR A 106 1.88 -28.05 2.53
CA THR A 106 3.15 -28.03 1.83
C THR A 106 3.23 -29.26 0.92
N ALA A 107 3.21 -29.02 -0.40
CA ALA A 107 3.08 -30.06 -1.43
C ALA A 107 4.31 -30.99 -1.54
N VAL A 108 5.24 -30.93 -0.57
CA VAL A 108 6.47 -31.69 -0.55
C VAL A 108 6.51 -32.50 0.75
N GLY A 109 5.92 -33.69 0.69
CA GLY A 109 6.20 -34.76 1.65
C GLY A 109 5.16 -34.94 2.74
N SER A 110 4.36 -36.00 2.58
CA SER A 110 3.64 -36.79 3.58
C SER A 110 3.73 -36.30 5.03
N LYS A 111 2.57 -36.08 5.67
CA LYS A 111 2.39 -35.97 7.12
C LYS A 111 3.01 -37.20 7.82
N GLN A 112 4.32 -37.20 8.06
CA GLN A 112 4.91 -38.06 9.07
C GLN A 112 4.52 -37.43 10.40
N SER A 113 3.55 -38.07 11.05
CA SER A 113 3.17 -37.84 12.43
C SER A 113 4.45 -37.68 13.27
N LEU A 114 4.71 -36.46 13.75
CA LEU A 114 5.75 -36.18 14.73
C LEU A 114 5.45 -36.99 15.99
N THR A 115 5.94 -38.22 16.03
CA THR A 115 6.03 -39.01 17.25
C THR A 115 6.91 -38.24 18.21
N ALA A 116 6.28 -37.78 19.29
CA ALA A 116 6.84 -37.26 20.53
C ALA A 116 8.37 -37.26 20.57
N VAL A 117 8.98 -36.17 20.11
CA VAL A 117 10.34 -35.83 20.54
C VAL A 117 10.21 -35.57 22.04
N GLU A 118 10.69 -36.52 22.84
CA GLU A 118 10.75 -36.40 24.28
C GLU A 118 11.43 -35.08 24.65
N PRO A 119 10.86 -34.29 25.57
CA PRO A 119 11.45 -33.04 25.99
C PRO A 119 12.83 -33.33 26.57
N HIS A 120 13.88 -32.83 25.90
CA HIS A 120 15.21 -32.82 26.49
C HIS A 120 15.14 -32.23 27.91
N PRO A 121 15.79 -32.88 28.89
CA PRO A 121 15.75 -32.46 30.28
C PRO A 121 16.39 -31.08 30.38
N SER A 122 15.53 -30.06 30.48
CA SER A 122 15.94 -28.68 30.67
C SER A 122 16.47 -28.58 32.10
N THR A 123 17.70 -28.11 32.18
CA THR A 123 18.44 -27.76 33.39
C THR A 123 17.54 -27.14 34.44
N THR A 124 17.64 -27.71 35.65
CA THR A 124 16.95 -27.37 36.89
C THR A 124 16.94 -25.86 37.17
N GLY A 125 15.88 -25.20 36.70
CA GLY A 125 15.53 -23.84 37.06
C GLY A 125 14.03 -23.66 36.83
N LYS A 126 13.23 -23.66 37.91
CA LYS A 126 11.76 -23.46 37.87
C LYS A 126 11.40 -22.00 37.55
N GLU A 127 12.03 -21.41 36.55
CA GLU A 127 11.64 -20.11 36.05
C GLU A 127 10.38 -20.32 35.21
N LYS A 128 9.24 -19.90 35.75
CA LYS A 128 7.95 -20.02 35.06
C LYS A 128 8.06 -19.32 33.72
N LEU A 129 8.07 -20.10 32.64
CA LEU A 129 8.01 -19.59 31.28
C LEU A 129 6.82 -18.60 31.18
N PRO A 130 6.99 -17.44 30.54
CA PRO A 130 5.89 -16.49 30.36
C PRO A 130 4.70 -17.22 29.73
N ARG A 131 3.48 -17.05 30.25
CA ARG A 131 2.25 -17.73 29.74
C ARG A 131 2.08 -17.62 28.21
N ASN A 132 2.57 -16.54 27.60
CA ASN A 132 2.56 -16.35 26.16
C ASN A 132 3.44 -17.36 25.40
N TYR A 133 4.58 -17.78 25.97
CA TYR A 133 5.48 -18.75 25.36
C TYR A 133 4.86 -20.15 25.35
N GLU A 134 4.32 -20.61 26.48
CA GLU A 134 3.61 -21.89 26.52
C GLU A 134 2.45 -21.93 25.55
N LYS A 135 1.67 -20.84 25.45
CA LYS A 135 0.59 -20.73 24.48
C LYS A 135 1.13 -20.85 23.05
N MET A 136 2.24 -20.20 22.74
CA MET A 136 2.86 -20.23 21.41
C MET A 136 3.40 -21.62 21.06
N LEU A 137 4.13 -22.26 21.98
CA LEU A 137 4.60 -23.64 21.83
C LEU A 137 3.44 -24.61 21.64
N ARG A 138 2.36 -24.46 22.42
CA ARG A 138 1.15 -25.27 22.22
C ARG A 138 0.56 -25.05 20.83
N ILE A 139 0.46 -23.82 20.34
CA ILE A 139 -0.06 -23.55 18.99
C ILE A 139 0.82 -24.23 17.92
N VAL A 140 2.14 -24.03 17.97
CA VAL A 140 3.10 -24.64 17.01
C VAL A 140 3.07 -26.17 17.06
N ARG A 141 3.02 -26.76 18.25
CA ARG A 141 2.97 -28.21 18.44
C ARG A 141 1.62 -28.82 18.09
N SER A 142 0.52 -28.13 18.42
CA SER A 142 -0.84 -28.68 18.31
C SER A 142 -1.29 -28.84 16.87
N GLU A 143 -0.98 -27.88 15.99
CA GLU A 143 -1.34 -27.99 14.57
C GLU A 143 -0.82 -26.83 13.72
N ALA A 144 -0.34 -25.72 14.29
CA ALA A 144 0.01 -24.56 13.48
C ALA A 144 1.03 -24.88 12.38
N GLY A 145 0.62 -24.57 11.17
CA GLY A 145 1.48 -24.50 10.01
C GLY A 145 2.01 -23.09 9.80
N LEU A 146 2.43 -22.85 8.58
CA LEU A 146 3.00 -21.56 8.15
C LEU A 146 1.97 -20.43 8.17
N GLU A 147 0.66 -20.70 8.26
CA GLU A 147 -0.41 -19.70 8.31
C GLU A 147 -0.34 -18.79 9.55
N THR A 148 0.43 -19.22 10.56
CA THR A 148 0.74 -18.43 11.75
C THR A 148 1.88 -17.43 11.53
N LEU A 149 2.62 -17.51 10.43
CA LEU A 149 3.62 -16.51 10.07
C LEU A 149 2.96 -15.27 9.49
N CYS A 150 3.55 -14.11 9.81
CA CYS A 150 3.12 -12.85 9.21
C CYS A 150 3.59 -12.82 7.75
N PRO A 151 2.68 -12.73 6.76
CA PRO A 151 3.05 -12.70 5.35
C PRO A 151 3.99 -11.54 4.99
N HIS A 152 3.87 -10.39 5.66
CA HIS A 152 4.71 -9.22 5.43
C HIS A 152 6.07 -9.26 6.18
N SER A 153 6.45 -10.45 6.66
CA SER A 153 7.73 -10.71 7.33
C SER A 153 8.56 -11.79 6.64
N ILE A 154 8.07 -12.35 5.53
CA ILE A 154 8.80 -13.36 4.77
C ILE A 154 10.05 -12.70 4.15
N PRO A 155 11.27 -13.19 4.48
CA PRO A 155 12.50 -12.62 3.96
C PRO A 155 12.59 -12.77 2.45
N ASN A 156 13.14 -11.76 1.78
CA ASN A 156 13.50 -11.89 0.39
C ASN A 156 14.84 -12.63 0.26
N ILE A 157 14.78 -13.94 0.01
CA ILE A 157 15.97 -14.79 -0.09
C ILE A 157 16.98 -14.31 -1.13
N ARG A 158 16.56 -13.59 -2.16
CA ARG A 158 17.44 -13.08 -3.22
C ARG A 158 18.44 -12.03 -2.74
N ARG A 159 18.20 -11.43 -1.58
CA ARG A 159 19.07 -10.41 -0.97
C ARG A 159 19.93 -10.93 0.17
N LEU A 160 19.73 -12.19 0.56
CA LEU A 160 20.32 -12.77 1.74
C LEU A 160 21.29 -13.88 1.36
N ASP A 161 22.32 -14.07 2.18
CA ASP A 161 23.12 -15.27 2.09
C ASP A 161 22.24 -16.46 2.51
N LYS A 162 22.13 -17.46 1.63
CA LYS A 162 21.35 -18.67 1.88
C LYS A 162 21.88 -19.43 3.10
N THR A 163 23.18 -19.35 3.40
CA THR A 163 23.79 -20.01 4.56
C THR A 163 23.16 -19.56 5.87
N TRP A 164 22.83 -18.27 6.03
CA TRP A 164 22.16 -17.76 7.21
C TRP A 164 20.74 -18.32 7.36
N LEU A 165 20.00 -18.41 6.26
CA LEU A 165 18.64 -18.97 6.26
C LEU A 165 18.62 -20.46 6.54
N ARG A 166 19.61 -21.20 6.03
CA ARG A 166 19.82 -22.62 6.32
C ARG A 166 20.16 -22.84 7.79
N ALA A 167 21.05 -22.03 8.36
CA ALA A 167 21.40 -22.09 9.78
C ALA A 167 20.18 -21.94 10.71
N LEU A 168 19.19 -21.12 10.36
CA LEU A 168 17.94 -21.02 11.15
C LEU A 168 17.18 -22.35 11.22
N HIS A 169 17.28 -23.19 10.18
CA HIS A 169 16.65 -24.50 10.13
C HIS A 169 17.50 -25.58 10.82
N VAL A 170 18.80 -25.66 10.53
CA VAL A 170 19.65 -26.79 10.95
C VAL A 170 20.44 -26.54 12.24
N ALA A 171 20.97 -25.34 12.44
CA ALA A 171 21.92 -25.09 13.53
C ALA A 171 21.19 -25.07 14.87
N ALA A 172 21.74 -25.72 15.90
CA ALA A 172 21.14 -25.68 17.24
C ALA A 172 20.96 -24.23 17.71
N VAL A 173 19.82 -23.90 18.31
CA VAL A 173 19.46 -22.51 18.66
C VAL A 173 20.48 -21.81 19.57
N ASN A 174 21.21 -22.58 20.38
CA ASN A 174 22.26 -22.11 21.27
C ASN A 174 23.67 -22.10 20.64
N SER A 175 23.82 -22.52 19.39
CA SER A 175 25.11 -22.57 18.69
C SER A 175 25.62 -21.18 18.33
N ALA A 176 26.91 -21.07 18.03
CA ALA A 176 27.48 -19.85 17.48
C ALA A 176 26.90 -19.53 16.10
N GLU A 177 26.70 -20.54 15.26
CA GLU A 177 26.18 -20.43 13.90
C GLU A 177 24.76 -19.85 13.85
N PHE A 178 23.85 -20.34 14.69
CA PHE A 178 22.48 -19.81 14.75
C PHE A 178 22.46 -18.34 15.20
N ARG A 179 23.30 -17.99 16.18
CA ARG A 179 23.40 -16.61 16.69
C ARG A 179 23.99 -15.68 15.64
N ASP A 180 24.99 -16.14 14.90
CA ASP A 180 25.59 -15.39 13.81
C ASP A 180 24.58 -15.13 12.68
N ALA A 181 23.88 -16.17 12.22
CA ALA A 181 22.81 -16.03 11.24
C ALA A 181 21.71 -15.07 11.71
N SER A 182 21.30 -15.18 12.99
CA SER A 182 20.31 -14.29 13.59
C SER A 182 20.77 -12.83 13.67
N ALA A 183 22.07 -12.59 13.88
CA ALA A 183 22.65 -11.26 13.89
C ALA A 183 22.65 -10.63 12.49
N HIS A 184 23.00 -11.40 11.46
CA HIS A 184 22.95 -10.93 10.07
C HIS A 184 21.52 -10.60 9.60
N LEU A 185 20.52 -11.32 10.13
CA LEU A 185 19.10 -11.10 9.84
C LEU A 185 18.42 -10.10 10.80
N ASP A 186 19.17 -9.50 11.73
CA ASP A 186 18.65 -8.59 12.76
C ASP A 186 17.92 -7.38 12.17
N HIS A 187 18.39 -6.88 11.02
CA HIS A 187 17.81 -5.74 10.32
C HIS A 187 16.32 -5.95 9.95
N LEU A 188 15.86 -7.20 9.79
CA LEU A 188 14.45 -7.53 9.52
C LEU A 188 13.51 -7.17 10.70
N ARG A 189 14.04 -6.94 11.90
CA ARG A 189 13.28 -6.53 13.09
C ARG A 189 12.68 -5.14 12.97
N THR A 190 13.26 -4.29 12.14
CA THR A 190 12.78 -2.94 11.86
C THR A 190 11.34 -2.90 11.32
N TYR A 191 10.84 -4.05 10.85
CA TYR A 191 9.55 -4.19 10.18
C TYR A 191 8.40 -4.67 11.08
N GLY A 192 8.63 -4.75 12.39
CA GLY A 192 7.61 -4.98 13.41
C GLY A 192 7.47 -6.44 13.86
N ASN A 193 6.65 -6.65 14.90
CA ASN A 193 6.51 -7.95 15.57
C ASN A 193 5.54 -8.93 14.88
N GLY A 194 4.88 -8.50 13.80
CA GLY A 194 3.68 -9.16 13.27
C GLY A 194 2.39 -8.57 13.83
N GLY A 195 1.25 -9.12 13.43
CA GLY A 195 -0.07 -8.61 13.80
C GLY A 195 -1.15 -9.69 13.72
N ARG A 196 -2.29 -9.48 14.40
CA ARG A 196 -3.49 -10.34 14.34
C ARG A 196 -3.20 -11.84 14.55
N GLN A 197 -2.46 -12.19 15.62
CA GLN A 197 -2.06 -13.57 15.93
C GLN A 197 -1.03 -14.19 14.97
N ARG A 198 -0.51 -13.42 14.01
CA ARG A 198 0.58 -13.87 13.16
C ARG A 198 1.92 -13.32 13.62
N TRP A 199 2.92 -14.17 13.68
CA TRP A 199 4.24 -13.84 14.19
C TRP A 199 5.19 -13.47 13.06
N ALA A 200 5.92 -12.37 13.22
CA ALA A 200 7.01 -12.09 12.29
C ALA A 200 8.16 -13.08 12.50
N ILE A 201 8.82 -13.52 11.41
CA ILE A 201 10.02 -14.38 11.51
C ILE A 201 11.09 -13.70 12.38
N SER A 202 11.31 -12.40 12.18
CA SER A 202 12.27 -11.62 12.97
C SER A 202 11.92 -11.56 14.47
N PHE A 203 10.63 -11.60 14.82
CA PHE A 203 10.17 -11.69 16.20
C PHE A 203 10.44 -13.07 16.79
N LEU A 204 10.07 -14.15 16.09
CA LEU A 204 10.32 -15.51 16.55
C LEU A 204 11.83 -15.78 16.70
N MET A 205 12.64 -15.40 15.70
CA MET A 205 14.09 -15.51 15.73
C MET A 205 14.71 -14.83 16.97
N LYS A 206 14.16 -13.69 17.41
CA LYS A 206 14.67 -12.96 18.57
C LYS A 206 14.18 -13.52 19.90
N GLN A 207 12.87 -13.69 20.03
CA GLN A 207 12.22 -13.91 21.32
C GLN A 207 12.00 -15.40 21.59
N HIS A 208 11.78 -16.18 20.55
CA HIS A 208 11.37 -17.58 20.62
C HIS A 208 12.06 -18.43 19.54
N PRO A 209 13.41 -18.45 19.47
CA PRO A 209 14.11 -19.08 18.37
C PRO A 209 13.88 -20.60 18.27
N GLN A 210 13.65 -21.29 19.40
CA GLN A 210 13.21 -22.69 19.40
C GLN A 210 11.87 -22.88 18.70
N VAL A 211 10.92 -21.96 18.93
CA VAL A 211 9.60 -22.01 18.28
C VAL A 211 9.73 -21.81 16.77
N LEU A 212 10.59 -20.88 16.33
CA LEU A 212 10.89 -20.70 14.91
C LEU A 212 11.46 -21.99 14.30
N GLN A 213 12.49 -22.56 14.93
CA GLN A 213 13.15 -23.75 14.41
C GLN A 213 12.22 -24.97 14.38
N ASP A 214 11.43 -25.19 15.44
CA ASP A 214 10.43 -26.26 15.48
C ASP A 214 9.41 -26.09 14.36
N LEU A 215 8.92 -24.85 14.14
CA LEU A 215 8.01 -24.54 13.04
C LEU A 215 8.65 -24.84 11.67
N LEU A 216 9.91 -24.43 11.45
CA LEU A 216 10.61 -24.69 10.20
C LEU A 216 10.81 -26.19 9.96
N ARG A 217 11.30 -26.95 10.95
CA ARG A 217 11.54 -28.39 10.83
C ARG A 217 10.28 -29.22 10.69
N LYS A 218 9.17 -28.77 11.28
CA LYS A 218 7.85 -29.38 11.10
C LYS A 218 7.34 -29.23 9.66
N ASN A 219 7.59 -28.09 9.02
CA ASN A 219 7.05 -27.78 7.69
C ASN A 219 8.01 -28.09 6.54
N PHE A 220 9.31 -28.23 6.81
CA PHE A 220 10.35 -28.48 5.82
C PHE A 220 11.30 -29.58 6.29
N THR A 221 11.36 -30.67 5.52
CA THR A 221 12.20 -31.84 5.81
C THR A 221 13.69 -31.51 5.75
N THR A 222 14.08 -30.56 4.92
CA THR A 222 15.46 -30.09 4.75
C THR A 222 15.52 -28.57 4.72
N ASP A 223 16.70 -28.02 4.98
CA ASP A 223 16.99 -26.60 4.82
C ASP A 223 16.90 -26.14 3.37
N ASP A 224 17.21 -27.03 2.41
CA ASP A 224 17.06 -26.71 1.00
C ASP A 224 15.58 -26.57 0.61
N ALA A 225 14.69 -27.42 1.12
CA ALA A 225 13.24 -27.28 0.92
C ALA A 225 12.71 -25.95 1.49
N TRP A 226 13.23 -25.52 2.65
CA TRP A 226 12.93 -24.20 3.21
C TRP A 226 13.39 -23.07 2.28
N CYS A 227 14.62 -23.12 1.78
CA CYS A 227 15.13 -22.13 0.83
C CYS A 227 14.34 -22.12 -0.49
N GLN A 228 13.96 -23.29 -1.02
CA GLN A 228 13.13 -23.41 -2.22
C GLN A 228 11.74 -22.79 -2.00
N TRP A 229 11.13 -23.02 -0.83
CA TRP A 229 9.86 -22.38 -0.50
C TRP A 229 9.96 -20.86 -0.42
N LEU A 230 11.04 -20.33 0.16
CA LEU A 230 11.30 -18.88 0.16
C LEU A 230 11.51 -18.33 -1.25
N SER A 231 12.18 -19.07 -2.13
CA SER A 231 12.32 -18.73 -3.54
C SER A 231 10.96 -18.68 -4.24
N ALA A 232 10.11 -19.70 -4.05
CA ALA A 232 8.75 -19.74 -4.61
C ALA A 232 7.87 -18.57 -4.11
N CYS A 233 8.02 -18.17 -2.84
CA CYS A 233 7.39 -16.95 -2.33
C CYS A 233 7.87 -15.70 -3.09
N GLY A 234 9.18 -15.59 -3.32
CA GLY A 234 9.77 -14.51 -4.10
C GLY A 234 9.24 -14.45 -5.53
N ASP A 235 9.15 -15.60 -6.20
CA ASP A 235 8.65 -15.72 -7.57
C ASP A 235 7.16 -15.34 -7.66
N THR A 236 6.37 -15.73 -6.66
CA THR A 236 4.94 -15.38 -6.56
C THR A 236 4.75 -13.87 -6.42
N VAL A 237 5.51 -13.24 -5.53
CA VAL A 237 5.43 -11.79 -5.30
C VAL A 237 5.91 -11.01 -6.52
N GLU A 238 6.99 -11.43 -7.15
CA GLU A 238 7.49 -10.81 -8.38
C GLU A 238 6.48 -10.90 -9.53
N SER A 239 5.87 -12.08 -9.71
CA SER A 239 4.81 -12.28 -10.72
C SER A 239 3.63 -11.34 -10.48
N GLU A 240 3.22 -11.15 -9.23
CA GLU A 240 2.13 -10.25 -8.87
C GLU A 240 2.49 -8.78 -9.12
N LEU A 241 3.70 -8.35 -8.74
CA LEU A 241 4.20 -7.01 -9.04
C LEU A 241 4.23 -6.75 -10.55
N GLN A 242 4.69 -7.72 -11.35
CA GLN A 242 4.70 -7.63 -12.80
C GLN A 242 3.28 -7.55 -13.37
N ARG A 243 2.34 -8.35 -12.86
CA ARG A 243 0.94 -8.33 -13.27
C ARG A 243 0.31 -6.96 -13.04
N VAL A 244 0.48 -6.37 -11.85
CA VAL A 244 -0.03 -5.04 -11.51
C VAL A 244 0.59 -3.97 -12.42
N ALA A 245 1.92 -3.99 -12.59
CA ALA A 245 2.61 -3.04 -13.49
C ALA A 245 2.11 -3.15 -14.94
N GLN A 246 1.91 -4.37 -15.46
CA GLN A 246 1.35 -4.60 -16.80
C GLN A 246 -0.06 -4.04 -16.92
N GLU A 247 -0.90 -4.22 -15.91
CA GLU A 247 -2.26 -3.67 -15.91
C GLU A 247 -2.25 -2.14 -15.93
N HIS A 248 -1.38 -1.50 -15.15
CA HIS A 248 -1.23 -0.03 -15.19
C HIS A 248 -0.74 0.48 -16.55
N ARG A 249 0.24 -0.21 -17.17
CA ARG A 249 0.69 0.09 -18.54
C ARG A 249 -0.47 -0.03 -19.52
N ARG A 250 -1.27 -1.10 -19.45
CA ARG A 250 -2.42 -1.33 -20.32
C ARG A 250 -3.46 -0.23 -20.21
N ILE A 251 -3.83 0.16 -18.99
CA ILE A 251 -4.80 1.24 -18.73
C ILE A 251 -4.27 2.57 -19.31
N SER A 252 -3.00 2.88 -19.09
CA SER A 252 -2.37 4.11 -19.59
C SER A 252 -2.30 4.14 -21.13
N SER A 253 -1.94 3.03 -21.77
CA SER A 253 -1.86 2.93 -23.24
C SER A 253 -3.23 3.04 -23.90
N ALA A 254 -4.23 2.33 -23.39
CA ALA A 254 -5.60 2.37 -23.93
C ALA A 254 -6.18 3.80 -23.94
N GLN A 255 -5.74 4.66 -23.03
CA GLN A 255 -6.16 6.06 -22.97
C GLN A 255 -5.38 6.96 -23.92
N SER A 256 -4.08 6.71 -24.09
CA SER A 256 -3.27 7.39 -25.12
C SER A 256 -3.84 7.14 -26.52
N GLU A 257 -4.27 5.90 -26.80
CA GLU A 257 -4.92 5.54 -28.07
C GLU A 257 -6.25 6.28 -28.24
N ARG A 258 -7.13 6.29 -27.22
CA ARG A 258 -8.40 7.05 -27.29
C ARG A 258 -8.17 8.53 -27.55
N LYS A 259 -7.13 9.12 -26.95
CA LYS A 259 -6.76 10.52 -27.15
C LYS A 259 -6.28 10.78 -28.59
N ALA A 260 -5.54 9.86 -29.19
CA ALA A 260 -5.08 9.97 -30.58
C ALA A 260 -6.22 9.90 -31.61
N HIS A 261 -7.30 9.19 -31.30
CA HIS A 261 -8.48 9.04 -32.18
C HIS A 261 -9.57 10.11 -31.95
N SER A 262 -9.45 10.90 -30.88
CA SER A 262 -10.43 11.97 -30.58
C SER A 262 -10.25 13.11 -31.57
N LYS A 263 -11.33 13.56 -32.21
CA LYS A 263 -11.24 14.65 -33.21
C LYS A 263 -10.82 15.95 -32.51
N PRO A 264 -9.98 16.79 -33.15
CA PRO A 264 -9.69 18.12 -32.63
C PRO A 264 -11.01 18.91 -32.51
N GLY A 265 -11.47 19.15 -31.29
CA GLY A 265 -12.74 19.83 -31.01
C GLY A 265 -13.63 19.12 -30.00
N ASP A 266 -13.46 17.81 -29.78
CA ASP A 266 -14.11 17.13 -28.66
C ASP A 266 -13.52 17.70 -27.36
N HIS A 267 -14.37 18.40 -26.58
CA HIS A 267 -13.94 19.16 -25.42
C HIS A 267 -13.08 18.30 -24.46
N PRO A 268 -11.79 18.65 -24.23
CA PRO A 268 -10.86 17.82 -23.44
C PRO A 268 -11.19 17.75 -21.94
N LEU A 269 -12.29 18.36 -21.50
CA LEU A 269 -12.73 18.39 -20.11
C LEU A 269 -12.97 16.98 -19.53
N ASP A 270 -13.16 15.96 -20.39
CA ASP A 270 -13.38 14.57 -19.99
C ASP A 270 -12.20 13.63 -20.24
N SER A 271 -11.02 14.14 -20.63
CA SER A 271 -9.82 13.31 -20.80
C SER A 271 -9.17 12.96 -19.44
N CYS A 272 -9.96 12.39 -18.54
CA CYS A 272 -9.53 11.85 -17.25
C CYS A 272 -8.81 10.50 -17.43
N GLY A 273 -7.66 10.55 -18.11
CA GLY A 273 -6.77 9.39 -18.24
C GLY A 273 -5.94 9.14 -16.98
N VAL A 274 -5.64 7.88 -16.71
CA VAL A 274 -4.58 7.40 -15.83
C VAL A 274 -3.23 7.52 -16.56
N GLN A 275 -2.34 8.35 -16.06
CA GLN A 275 -0.95 8.45 -16.49
C GLN A 275 -0.11 7.51 -15.65
N TYR A 276 0.52 6.51 -16.27
CA TYR A 276 1.44 5.61 -15.58
C TYR A 276 2.89 5.96 -15.92
N LYS A 277 3.73 6.11 -14.89
CA LYS A 277 5.18 6.22 -15.03
C LYS A 277 5.90 5.16 -14.21
N GLU A 278 6.64 4.33 -14.90
CA GLU A 278 7.55 3.35 -14.32
C GLU A 278 8.94 3.97 -14.11
N CYS A 279 9.42 3.92 -12.87
CA CYS A 279 10.71 4.42 -12.44
C CYS A 279 11.69 3.25 -12.36
N LYS A 280 12.84 3.36 -13.03
CA LYS A 280 13.80 2.26 -13.18
C LYS A 280 14.76 2.12 -12.00
N SER A 281 14.82 3.12 -11.11
CA SER A 281 15.67 3.09 -9.93
C SER A 281 15.02 3.72 -8.71
N LEU A 282 15.54 3.35 -7.52
CA LEU A 282 15.15 3.92 -6.24
C LEU A 282 15.39 5.44 -6.13
N GLU A 283 16.30 6.00 -6.93
CA GLU A 283 16.59 7.43 -7.00
C GLU A 283 15.66 8.17 -7.98
N GLU A 284 15.19 7.49 -9.03
CA GLU A 284 14.25 8.07 -9.98
C GLU A 284 12.88 8.31 -9.33
N LEU A 285 12.34 7.33 -8.59
CA LEU A 285 11.00 7.44 -8.01
C LEU A 285 10.85 8.70 -7.12
N PRO A 286 11.73 9.02 -6.16
CA PRO A 286 11.64 10.25 -5.37
C PRO A 286 11.67 11.53 -6.20
N ARG A 287 12.45 11.56 -7.29
CA ARG A 287 12.51 12.73 -8.19
C ARG A 287 11.20 12.90 -8.93
N GLU A 288 10.65 11.83 -9.47
CA GLU A 288 9.36 11.84 -10.17
C GLU A 288 8.19 12.12 -9.24
N LEU A 289 8.26 11.58 -8.02
CA LEU A 289 7.33 11.91 -6.95
C LEU A 289 7.35 13.41 -6.65
N SER A 290 8.53 13.98 -6.45
CA SER A 290 8.69 15.43 -6.20
C SER A 290 8.19 16.27 -7.37
N ARG A 291 8.54 15.92 -8.62
CA ARG A 291 8.06 16.61 -9.83
C ARG A 291 6.54 16.57 -9.95
N THR A 292 5.94 15.38 -9.83
CA THR A 292 4.49 15.18 -9.92
C THR A 292 3.78 15.97 -8.82
N TRP A 293 4.30 15.92 -7.60
CA TRP A 293 3.77 16.65 -6.46
C TRP A 293 3.78 18.17 -6.70
N SER A 294 4.93 18.72 -7.10
CA SER A 294 5.07 20.13 -7.42
C SER A 294 4.16 20.56 -8.57
N ALA A 295 4.04 19.75 -9.62
CA ALA A 295 3.14 20.02 -10.74
C ALA A 295 1.68 20.10 -10.29
N LEU A 296 1.23 19.16 -9.43
CA LEU A 296 -0.13 19.16 -8.89
C LEU A 296 -0.40 20.41 -8.04
N ILE A 297 0.55 20.83 -7.20
CA ILE A 297 0.43 22.05 -6.40
C ILE A 297 0.37 23.29 -7.30
N SER A 298 1.32 23.42 -8.24
CA SER A 298 1.47 24.61 -9.09
C SER A 298 0.33 24.79 -10.07
N ALA A 299 -0.16 23.70 -10.69
CA ALA A 299 -1.28 23.73 -11.64
C ALA A 299 -2.56 24.32 -11.01
N ARG A 300 -2.64 24.38 -9.67
CA ARG A 300 -3.83 24.79 -8.93
C ARG A 300 -3.57 25.84 -7.86
N ALA A 301 -2.43 26.55 -7.92
CA ALA A 301 -2.16 27.70 -7.06
C ALA A 301 -3.30 28.73 -7.08
N HIS A 302 -4.01 28.84 -8.21
CA HIS A 302 -5.17 29.73 -8.35
C HIS A 302 -6.47 29.19 -7.73
N VAL A 303 -6.61 27.91 -7.37
CA VAL A 303 -7.90 27.29 -6.97
C VAL A 303 -8.01 27.06 -5.46
N GLY A 304 -7.42 27.93 -4.63
CA GLY A 304 -7.49 27.78 -3.17
C GLY A 304 -6.56 26.69 -2.60
N GLY A 305 -5.64 26.17 -3.42
CA GLY A 305 -4.63 25.18 -3.03
C GLY A 305 -5.04 23.73 -3.28
N VAL A 306 -4.18 22.81 -2.86
CA VAL A 306 -4.35 21.35 -3.02
C VAL A 306 -4.25 20.68 -1.66
N LYS A 307 -5.14 19.71 -1.40
CA LYS A 307 -5.13 18.85 -0.22
C LYS A 307 -4.95 17.41 -0.63
N PHE A 308 -3.99 16.75 0.00
CA PHE A 308 -3.67 15.35 -0.22
C PHE A 308 -4.17 14.51 0.94
N TYR A 309 -4.93 13.45 0.65
CA TYR A 309 -5.53 12.56 1.65
C TYR A 309 -4.93 11.16 1.54
N THR A 310 -4.69 10.51 2.67
CA THR A 310 -4.20 9.12 2.78
C THR A 310 -5.05 8.32 3.76
N TYR A 311 -4.93 6.99 3.75
CA TYR A 311 -5.68 6.12 4.65
C TYR A 311 -4.78 5.58 5.79
N GLY A 312 -4.68 6.36 6.86
CA GLY A 312 -3.77 6.07 7.97
C GLY A 312 -2.47 6.85 7.86
N ASN A 313 -1.54 6.58 8.78
CA ASN A 313 -0.32 7.37 8.93
C ASN A 313 0.91 6.75 8.26
N MET A 314 0.81 5.51 7.78
CA MET A 314 1.94 4.81 7.17
C MET A 314 2.29 5.39 5.80
N ASP A 315 1.29 5.70 4.97
CA ASP A 315 1.48 6.34 3.65
C ASP A 315 2.25 7.65 3.79
N ALA A 316 1.78 8.54 4.67
CA ALA A 316 2.41 9.83 4.92
C ALA A 316 3.87 9.67 5.38
N LYS A 317 4.16 8.67 6.23
CA LYS A 317 5.52 8.38 6.67
C LYS A 317 6.40 7.86 5.53
N ALA A 318 5.89 6.95 4.71
CA ALA A 318 6.63 6.38 3.58
C ALA A 318 6.91 7.43 2.50
N ILE A 319 5.93 8.29 2.18
CA ILE A 319 6.09 9.42 1.26
C ILE A 319 7.21 10.34 1.75
N LYS A 320 7.17 10.73 3.04
CA LYS A 320 8.21 11.57 3.64
C LYS A 320 9.59 10.92 3.57
N ASN A 321 9.70 9.64 3.93
CA ASN A 321 10.97 8.92 3.86
C ASN A 321 11.52 8.86 2.42
N SER A 322 10.64 8.69 1.43
CA SER A 322 11.01 8.61 0.01
C SER A 322 11.49 9.97 -0.51
N LEU A 323 10.76 11.05 -0.22
CA LEU A 323 11.16 12.41 -0.59
C LEU A 323 12.49 12.83 0.06
N GLN A 324 12.79 12.34 1.27
CA GLN A 324 14.08 12.58 1.93
C GLN A 324 15.26 11.92 1.21
N LEU A 325 15.05 10.82 0.47
CA LEU A 325 16.11 10.22 -0.35
C LEU A 325 16.57 11.16 -1.46
N CYS A 326 15.65 11.93 -2.05
CA CYS A 326 15.97 12.93 -3.08
C CYS A 326 16.90 14.04 -2.54
N GLY A 327 16.69 14.47 -1.29
CA GLY A 327 17.52 15.51 -0.66
C GLY A 327 18.94 15.03 -0.33
N ALA A 328 19.08 13.76 0.08
CA ALA A 328 20.39 13.18 0.35
C ALA A 328 21.26 13.08 -0.90
N THR A 329 20.65 12.76 -2.06
CA THR A 329 21.34 12.73 -3.36
C THR A 329 21.68 14.12 -3.88
N ALA A 330 20.79 15.11 -3.72
CA ALA A 330 21.03 16.48 -4.18
C ALA A 330 22.25 17.11 -3.48
N ASN A 331 22.39 16.87 -2.17
CA ASN A 331 23.54 17.37 -1.41
C ASN A 331 24.88 16.69 -1.77
N GLN A 332 24.85 15.49 -2.37
CA GLN A 332 26.07 14.83 -2.86
C GLN A 332 26.48 15.34 -4.24
N ALA A 333 25.51 15.62 -5.13
CA ALA A 333 25.77 16.16 -6.46
C ALA A 333 26.26 17.62 -6.43
N ALA A 334 25.89 18.39 -5.41
CA ALA A 334 26.28 19.79 -5.26
C ALA A 334 27.69 20.01 -4.72
N LYS A 335 28.49 18.95 -4.46
CA LYS A 335 29.90 19.14 -4.12
C LYS A 335 30.64 19.50 -5.42
N PRO A 336 31.10 20.76 -5.59
CA PRO A 336 31.86 21.12 -6.78
C PRO A 336 33.11 20.23 -6.80
N PRO A 337 33.55 19.71 -7.95
CA PRO A 337 34.85 19.08 -8.04
C PRO A 337 35.90 20.12 -7.61
N GLU A 338 36.48 19.90 -6.43
CA GLU A 338 37.66 20.62 -5.97
C GLU A 338 38.80 20.28 -6.93
N GLY A 339 39.12 21.19 -7.85
CA GLY A 339 40.36 21.07 -8.61
C GLY A 339 40.31 21.55 -10.06
N THR A 340 40.78 22.79 -10.23
CA THR A 340 41.68 23.22 -11.33
C THR A 340 41.28 22.92 -12.77
N GLY A 341 40.65 23.92 -13.40
CA GLY A 341 40.65 24.03 -14.87
C GLY A 341 39.88 25.26 -15.33
N LYS A 342 40.58 26.38 -15.53
CA LYS A 342 40.04 27.56 -16.22
C LYS A 342 39.83 27.20 -17.69
N GLY A 343 38.70 26.60 -18.02
CA GLY A 343 38.27 26.35 -19.38
C GLY A 343 37.06 27.22 -19.70
N ASN A 344 37.25 28.20 -20.58
CA ASN A 344 36.16 28.96 -21.19
C ASN A 344 35.27 27.98 -21.97
N TYR A 345 34.18 27.52 -21.37
CA TYR A 345 33.09 26.87 -22.08
C TYR A 345 31.90 27.81 -22.12
N HIS A 346 31.52 28.14 -23.35
CA HIS A 346 30.31 28.86 -23.68
C HIS A 346 29.10 28.07 -23.16
N PRO A 347 28.17 28.73 -22.44
CA PRO A 347 26.93 28.09 -22.03
C PRO A 347 26.05 27.99 -23.27
N ASN A 348 26.14 26.87 -23.99
CA ASN A 348 25.03 26.47 -24.83
C ASN A 348 23.88 26.12 -23.91
N GLU A 349 22.74 26.70 -24.23
CA GLU A 349 21.42 26.56 -23.64
C GLU A 349 20.98 25.08 -23.62
N GLU A 350 21.59 24.27 -22.78
CA GLU A 350 20.81 23.26 -22.10
C GLU A 350 19.94 24.07 -21.14
N GLU A 351 18.69 24.30 -21.55
CA GLU A 351 17.61 24.56 -20.61
C GLU A 351 17.78 23.51 -19.51
N GLU A 352 18.45 23.91 -18.43
CA GLU A 352 18.23 23.35 -17.11
C GLU A 352 16.73 23.51 -16.95
N VAL A 353 15.99 22.44 -17.28
CA VAL A 353 14.62 22.23 -16.87
C VAL A 353 14.73 22.31 -15.37
N GLY A 354 14.61 23.54 -14.86
CA GLY A 354 14.76 23.91 -13.47
C GLY A 354 13.69 23.12 -12.79
N CYS A 355 14.05 21.92 -12.35
CA CYS A 355 13.12 20.99 -11.78
C CYS A 355 12.69 21.72 -10.52
N ASN A 356 11.48 22.25 -10.55
CA ASN A 356 10.77 22.81 -9.40
C ASN A 356 10.50 21.66 -8.42
N LEU A 357 11.56 20.97 -7.97
CA LEU A 357 11.52 20.02 -6.89
C LEU A 357 11.00 20.79 -5.68
N LEU A 358 10.23 20.09 -4.83
CA LEU A 358 9.83 20.65 -3.55
C LEU A 358 11.04 21.25 -2.86
N LYS A 359 10.97 22.53 -2.48
CA LYS A 359 12.03 23.20 -1.73
C LYS A 359 12.27 22.50 -0.41
N SER A 360 11.24 21.82 0.09
CA SER A 360 11.31 20.93 1.24
C SER A 360 10.30 19.79 1.14
N PRO A 361 10.65 18.55 1.55
CA PRO A 361 9.67 17.47 1.75
C PRO A 361 8.49 17.87 2.65
N HIS A 362 8.62 18.92 3.46
CA HIS A 362 7.56 19.44 4.33
C HIS A 362 6.46 20.23 3.60
N GLU A 363 6.68 20.62 2.35
CA GLU A 363 5.66 21.24 1.51
C GLU A 363 4.58 20.22 1.11
N ALA A 364 4.91 18.92 1.13
CA ALA A 364 3.98 17.81 0.93
C ALA A 364 3.11 17.56 2.17
N LYS A 365 2.19 18.46 2.48
CA LYS A 365 1.22 18.25 3.57
C LYS A 365 0.21 17.17 3.18
N VAL A 366 0.30 16.04 3.87
CA VAL A 366 -0.61 14.89 3.73
C VAL A 366 -1.54 14.82 4.93
N VAL A 367 -2.83 14.67 4.68
CA VAL A 367 -3.88 14.52 5.68
C VAL A 367 -4.25 13.04 5.81
N ASP A 368 -4.12 12.48 7.00
CA ASP A 368 -4.64 11.16 7.32
C ASP A 368 -6.17 11.25 7.48
N LEU A 369 -6.92 10.70 6.53
CA LEU A 369 -8.38 10.77 6.51
C LEU A 369 -8.99 10.15 7.77
N THR A 370 -8.39 9.08 8.29
CA THR A 370 -8.90 8.34 9.45
C THR A 370 -8.84 9.14 10.76
N ARG A 371 -8.02 10.20 10.78
CA ARG A 371 -7.89 11.16 11.89
C ARG A 371 -8.78 12.38 11.72
N HIS A 372 -9.46 12.53 10.58
CA HIS A 372 -10.30 13.69 10.35
C HIS A 372 -11.55 13.62 11.25
N PRO A 373 -11.94 14.71 11.95
CA PRO A 373 -13.10 14.69 12.85
C PRO A 373 -14.39 14.20 12.19
N LEU A 374 -14.63 14.58 10.93
CA LEU A 374 -15.79 14.14 10.16
C LEU A 374 -15.79 12.65 9.79
N PHE A 375 -14.64 11.99 9.72
CA PHE A 375 -14.58 10.54 9.51
C PHE A 375 -15.20 9.80 10.69
N ALA A 376 -14.83 10.19 11.92
CA ALA A 376 -15.41 9.66 13.14
C ALA A 376 -16.88 10.09 13.31
N ALA A 377 -17.20 11.37 13.09
CA ALA A 377 -18.56 11.89 13.24
C ALA A 377 -19.57 11.26 12.26
N SER A 378 -19.11 10.86 11.07
CA SER A 378 -19.90 10.10 10.10
C SER A 378 -20.02 8.61 10.44
N GLY A 379 -19.50 8.18 11.59
CA GLY A 379 -19.60 6.83 12.13
C GLY A 379 -18.75 5.79 11.41
N PHE A 380 -17.70 6.17 10.69
CA PHE A 380 -16.79 5.17 10.07
C PHE A 380 -15.90 4.49 11.10
N CYS A 381 -15.62 5.14 12.23
CA CYS A 381 -14.86 4.52 13.31
C CYS A 381 -15.71 3.48 14.06
N ILE A 382 -15.21 2.23 14.14
CA ILE A 382 -15.79 1.16 14.96
C ILE A 382 -15.55 1.45 16.45
N SER A 383 -14.44 2.11 16.77
CA SER A 383 -14.09 2.58 18.12
C SER A 383 -13.23 3.84 18.03
N SER A 384 -13.13 4.59 19.13
CA SER A 384 -12.41 5.89 19.18
C SER A 384 -10.92 5.81 18.85
N ARG A 385 -10.32 4.61 18.75
CA ARG A 385 -8.88 4.43 18.56
C ARG A 385 -8.48 3.61 17.34
N LYS A 386 -9.41 2.99 16.63
CA LYS A 386 -9.08 2.07 15.54
C LYS A 386 -9.89 2.40 14.29
N ALA A 387 -9.19 2.89 13.27
CA ALA A 387 -9.73 2.99 11.92
C ALA A 387 -10.09 1.59 11.41
N PRO A 388 -11.24 1.43 10.73
CA PRO A 388 -11.56 0.17 10.07
C PRO A 388 -10.60 -0.08 8.90
N PRO A 389 -10.51 -1.30 8.36
CA PRO A 389 -9.93 -1.54 7.05
C PRO A 389 -10.59 -0.66 5.97
N LEU A 390 -9.83 -0.26 4.93
CA LEU A 390 -10.35 0.58 3.84
C LEU A 390 -11.55 -0.06 3.15
N THR A 391 -11.52 -1.38 2.91
CA THR A 391 -12.65 -2.12 2.33
C THR A 391 -13.93 -2.01 3.16
N ASP A 392 -13.83 -2.00 4.49
CA ASP A 392 -15.00 -1.87 5.36
C ASP A 392 -15.54 -0.43 5.38
N ALA A 393 -14.64 0.56 5.31
CA ALA A 393 -15.04 1.94 5.06
C ALA A 393 -15.72 2.09 3.69
N LEU A 394 -15.19 1.45 2.64
CA LEU A 394 -15.76 1.49 1.30
C LEU A 394 -17.16 0.86 1.25
N LYS A 395 -17.39 -0.27 1.95
CA LYS A 395 -18.74 -0.86 2.10
C LYS A 395 -19.73 0.14 2.69
N LYS A 396 -19.30 0.93 3.68
CA LYS A 396 -20.14 1.98 4.25
C LYS A 396 -20.40 3.12 3.26
N ALA A 397 -19.38 3.53 2.51
CA ALA A 397 -19.53 4.55 1.47
C ALA A 397 -20.50 4.08 0.35
N ALA A 398 -20.43 2.81 -0.04
CA ALA A 398 -21.28 2.19 -1.07
C ALA A 398 -22.78 2.23 -0.74
N ALA A 399 -23.15 2.41 0.54
CA ALA A 399 -24.55 2.58 0.93
C ALA A 399 -25.16 3.93 0.49
N VAL A 400 -24.33 4.93 0.18
CA VAL A 400 -24.77 6.29 -0.17
C VAL A 400 -24.20 6.80 -1.49
N ASP A 401 -23.23 6.08 -2.06
CA ASP A 401 -22.43 6.51 -3.21
C ASP A 401 -22.34 5.39 -4.26
N VAL A 402 -22.85 5.67 -5.46
CA VAL A 402 -22.89 4.71 -6.57
C VAL A 402 -21.48 4.34 -7.04
N SER A 403 -20.55 5.29 -7.06
CA SER A 403 -19.18 5.05 -7.51
C SER A 403 -18.43 4.18 -6.51
N ALA A 404 -18.68 4.38 -5.21
CA ALA A 404 -18.15 3.50 -4.16
C ALA A 404 -18.68 2.06 -4.31
N ARG A 405 -19.95 1.89 -4.67
CA ARG A 405 -20.56 0.59 -4.93
C ARG A 405 -19.92 -0.11 -6.14
N LEU A 406 -19.80 0.60 -7.27
CA LEU A 406 -19.13 0.05 -8.47
C LEU A 406 -17.68 -0.34 -8.20
N LEU A 407 -16.97 0.47 -7.40
CA LEU A 407 -15.58 0.18 -7.05
C LEU A 407 -15.45 -1.03 -6.10
N LEU A 408 -16.41 -1.20 -5.19
CA LEU A 408 -16.46 -2.35 -4.30
C LEU A 408 -16.70 -3.65 -5.09
N GLU A 409 -17.51 -3.62 -6.15
CA GLU A 409 -17.78 -4.76 -7.03
C GLU A 409 -16.55 -5.20 -7.83
N SER A 410 -15.70 -4.26 -8.24
CA SER A 410 -14.49 -4.58 -9.01
C SER A 410 -13.37 -5.21 -8.19
N ASN A 411 -13.41 -5.09 -6.86
CA ASN A 411 -12.50 -5.64 -5.85
C ASN A 411 -11.05 -5.88 -6.33
N SER A 412 -10.26 -4.81 -6.44
CA SER A 412 -8.83 -4.88 -6.79
C SER A 412 -7.97 -4.47 -5.59
N SER A 413 -8.07 -5.24 -4.50
CA SER A 413 -7.25 -5.00 -3.30
C SER A 413 -5.76 -4.96 -3.65
N HIS A 414 -5.01 -4.01 -3.08
CA HIS A 414 -3.56 -3.82 -3.30
C HIS A 414 -3.17 -3.30 -4.68
N ASP A 415 -4.12 -2.70 -5.40
CA ASP A 415 -3.82 -1.79 -6.49
C ASP A 415 -3.89 -0.36 -5.92
N PRO A 416 -2.76 0.39 -5.85
CA PRO A 416 -2.77 1.74 -5.30
C PRO A 416 -3.76 2.66 -6.02
N LEU A 417 -4.05 2.41 -7.30
CA LEU A 417 -5.09 3.17 -8.01
C LEU A 417 -6.49 2.86 -7.47
N TRP A 418 -6.80 1.59 -7.24
CA TRP A 418 -8.08 1.18 -6.66
C TRP A 418 -8.21 1.70 -5.23
N ASP A 419 -7.17 1.56 -4.42
CA ASP A 419 -7.17 2.02 -3.02
C ASP A 419 -7.30 3.55 -2.94
N ALA A 420 -6.61 4.32 -3.80
CA ALA A 420 -6.78 5.76 -3.87
C ALA A 420 -8.19 6.18 -4.33
N LYS A 421 -8.79 5.46 -5.29
CA LYS A 421 -10.19 5.69 -5.68
C LYS A 421 -11.17 5.37 -4.54
N ALA A 422 -10.91 4.29 -3.80
CA ALA A 422 -11.73 3.88 -2.66
C ALA A 422 -11.64 4.93 -1.56
N LEU A 423 -10.44 5.43 -1.29
CA LEU A 423 -10.20 6.52 -0.38
C LEU A 423 -10.95 7.79 -0.78
N ALA A 424 -10.94 8.16 -2.07
CA ALA A 424 -11.70 9.30 -2.58
C ALA A 424 -13.21 9.15 -2.30
N CYS A 425 -13.79 8.00 -2.60
CA CYS A 425 -15.20 7.69 -2.28
C CYS A 425 -15.50 7.82 -0.78
N VAL A 426 -14.63 7.26 0.06
CA VAL A 426 -14.79 7.32 1.53
C VAL A 426 -14.69 8.77 2.02
N ALA A 427 -13.74 9.56 1.50
CA ALA A 427 -13.56 10.97 1.86
C ALA A 427 -14.79 11.82 1.52
N VAL A 428 -15.44 11.55 0.39
CA VAL A 428 -16.70 12.22 -0.01
C VAL A 428 -17.86 11.74 0.87
N ALA A 429 -18.01 10.43 1.08
CA ALA A 429 -19.10 9.87 1.87
C ALA A 429 -19.10 10.33 3.33
N CYS A 430 -17.92 10.56 3.93
CA CYS A 430 -17.80 11.11 5.28
C CYS A 430 -17.84 12.65 5.36
N GLY A 431 -18.06 13.34 4.23
CA GLY A 431 -18.22 14.80 4.18
C GLY A 431 -16.94 15.61 4.42
N VAL A 432 -15.76 14.97 4.37
CA VAL A 432 -14.46 15.64 4.57
C VAL A 432 -14.15 16.61 3.44
N VAL A 433 -14.51 16.23 2.21
CA VAL A 433 -14.37 17.10 1.05
C VAL A 433 -15.72 17.79 0.79
N PRO A 434 -15.78 19.13 0.91
CA PRO A 434 -17.03 19.87 0.76
C PRO A 434 -17.57 19.74 -0.66
N PHE A 435 -18.89 19.59 -0.78
CA PHE A 435 -19.60 19.65 -2.06
C PHE A 435 -19.41 21.03 -2.68
N SER A 436 -18.70 21.11 -3.80
CA SER A 436 -18.80 22.28 -4.66
C SER A 436 -20.12 22.20 -5.41
N ASN A 437 -21.04 23.14 -5.15
CA ASN A 437 -22.07 23.42 -6.14
C ASN A 437 -21.33 23.82 -7.44
N PRO A 438 -21.64 23.25 -8.62
CA PRO A 438 -21.14 23.83 -9.84
C PRO A 438 -21.57 25.32 -9.85
N PRO A 439 -20.70 26.24 -10.28
CA PRO A 439 -21.11 27.62 -10.44
C PRO A 439 -22.34 27.63 -11.34
N VAL A 440 -23.44 28.20 -10.84
CA VAL A 440 -24.60 28.51 -11.65
C VAL A 440 -24.08 29.47 -12.72
N GLN A 441 -23.99 29.01 -13.96
CA GLN A 441 -23.70 29.87 -15.11
C GLN A 441 -24.93 30.68 -15.46
#